data_AF-A0A953RTJ4-F1
#
_entry.id   AF-A0A953RTJ4-F1
#
_cell.length_a   1.000
_cell.length_b   1.000
_cell.length_c   1.000
_cell.angle_alpha   90.00
_cell.angle_beta   90.00
_cell.angle_gamma   90.00
#
_symmetry.space_group_name_H-M   'P 1'
#
loop_
_entity.id
_entity.type
_entity.pdbx_description
1 polymer ?
#
loop_
_entity_poly.entity_id
_entity_poly.type
_entity_poly.pdbx_seq_one_letter_code
_entity_poly.pdbx_strand_id
1 'polypeptide(L)'
;MKTVCMLGLVLLCLGRLSLAQDKVFDWVRASDEVSQLDPADYHAGRVYRPGSDGGSMHVDIQAKRPVTIAMAFASDWNDWQQHPESQAPEFRCMREHVTSTTYECHMPPNRPMVLLIRDERTSDRAVFKGIGVVLGRGARQFISPNDVTVTYYSWTCVQNCIQPEFQWFSLVKEKYELTSVPKIYSLLTPERDGQQVNVRIKAPVPMTIALLPSELADQVYDNPAALSSALAKTSCKQRGVQSLSFDCTVNLADGRQSLVVVPDGAKVPHKKAEIQLQTVKCAANCDLLNK
;
A
#
# COMPACT_ATOMS: atom_id res chain seq x y z
N MET A 1 -44.03 -12.00 41.63
CA MET A 1 -43.48 -10.79 40.97
C MET A 1 -41.94 -10.68 41.02
N LYS A 2 -41.20 -11.38 41.91
CA LYS A 2 -39.73 -11.32 41.95
C LYS A 2 -39.01 -12.17 40.89
N THR A 3 -39.63 -13.25 40.42
CA THR A 3 -39.04 -14.20 39.46
C THR A 3 -39.03 -13.71 38.01
N VAL A 4 -39.96 -12.83 37.63
CA VAL A 4 -40.05 -12.27 36.26
C VAL A 4 -38.96 -11.22 36.01
N CYS A 5 -38.51 -10.52 37.06
CA CYS A 5 -37.42 -9.55 36.96
C CYS A 5 -36.05 -10.19 36.73
N MET A 6 -35.84 -11.43 37.20
CA MET A 6 -34.57 -12.16 37.01
C MET A 6 -34.38 -12.68 35.59
N LEU A 7 -35.45 -13.12 34.92
CA LEU A 7 -35.37 -13.61 33.53
C LEU A 7 -35.08 -12.49 32.52
N GLY A 8 -35.60 -11.28 32.75
CA GLY A 8 -35.32 -10.12 31.89
C GLY A 8 -33.86 -9.68 31.91
N LEU A 9 -33.18 -9.82 33.06
CA LEU A 9 -31.77 -9.44 33.19
C LEU A 9 -30.82 -10.44 32.51
N VAL A 10 -31.15 -11.74 32.50
CA VAL A 10 -30.33 -12.77 31.83
C VAL A 10 -30.41 -12.66 30.31
N LEU A 11 -31.56 -12.31 29.75
CA LEU A 11 -31.72 -12.08 28.30
C LEU A 11 -30.99 -10.81 27.80
N LEU A 12 -30.84 -9.78 28.64
CA LEU A 12 -30.07 -8.58 28.29
C LEU A 12 -28.55 -8.80 28.33
N CYS A 13 -28.05 -9.76 29.10
CA CYS A 13 -26.63 -10.12 29.12
C CYS A 13 -26.22 -10.98 27.91
N LEU A 14 -27.11 -11.81 27.37
CA LEU A 14 -26.81 -12.65 26.19
C LEU A 14 -26.80 -11.85 24.87
N GLY A 15 -27.48 -10.70 24.81
CA GLY A 15 -27.47 -9.83 23.63
C GLY A 15 -26.18 -9.04 23.41
N ARG A 16 -25.24 -9.05 24.36
CA ARG A 16 -23.94 -8.35 24.24
C ARG A 16 -22.78 -9.22 23.76
N LEU A 17 -22.98 -10.53 23.61
CA LEU A 17 -21.93 -11.46 23.19
C LEU A 17 -21.79 -11.58 21.66
N SER A 18 -22.71 -11.01 20.88
CA SER A 18 -22.75 -11.23 19.42
C SER A 18 -21.93 -10.24 18.59
N LEU A 19 -21.24 -9.25 19.20
CA LEU A 19 -20.50 -8.21 18.47
C LEU A 19 -18.97 -8.35 18.53
N ALA A 20 -18.46 -9.42 19.13
CA ALA A 20 -17.03 -9.73 19.14
C ALA A 20 -16.81 -11.12 18.53
N GLN A 21 -17.14 -11.29 17.25
CA GLN A 21 -16.63 -12.44 16.52
C GLN A 21 -15.17 -12.14 16.17
N ASP A 22 -14.25 -12.92 16.75
CA ASP A 22 -12.83 -12.79 16.46
C ASP A 22 -12.58 -12.95 14.95
N LYS A 23 -11.66 -12.13 14.42
CA LYS A 23 -11.26 -12.23 13.01
C LYS A 23 -10.55 -13.56 12.80
N VAL A 24 -11.02 -14.33 11.83
CA VAL A 24 -10.34 -15.56 11.42
C VAL A 24 -9.49 -15.23 10.22
N PHE A 25 -8.18 -15.43 10.35
CA PHE A 25 -7.23 -15.31 9.25
C PHE A 25 -6.82 -16.70 8.79
N ASP A 26 -6.67 -16.86 7.47
CA ASP A 26 -6.19 -18.08 6.86
C ASP A 26 -5.41 -17.77 5.57
N TRP A 27 -4.69 -18.76 5.07
CA TRP A 27 -4.00 -18.70 3.80
C TRP A 27 -5.01 -18.80 2.66
N VAL A 28 -5.13 -17.72 1.87
CA VAL A 28 -6.00 -17.68 0.69
C VAL A 28 -5.13 -17.64 -0.56
N ARG A 29 -5.47 -18.46 -1.56
CA ARG A 29 -4.78 -18.46 -2.85
C ARG A 29 -4.82 -17.06 -3.46
N ALA A 30 -3.66 -16.50 -3.73
CA ALA A 30 -3.48 -15.15 -4.25
C ALA A 30 -3.23 -15.15 -5.76
N SER A 31 -2.27 -15.96 -6.22
CA SER A 31 -1.87 -16.01 -7.63
C SER A 31 -1.08 -17.27 -7.95
N ASP A 32 -1.00 -17.64 -9.22
CA ASP A 32 -0.14 -18.71 -9.71
C ASP A 32 0.93 -18.18 -10.66
N GLU A 33 2.09 -18.81 -10.64
CA GLU A 33 3.19 -18.58 -11.56
C GLU A 33 3.62 -19.91 -12.17
N VAL A 34 3.91 -19.90 -13.47
CA VAL A 34 4.43 -21.06 -14.19
C VAL A 34 5.73 -20.65 -14.87
N SER A 35 6.79 -21.39 -14.59
CA SER A 35 8.15 -21.12 -15.05
C SER A 35 8.75 -22.37 -15.66
N GLN A 36 9.51 -22.21 -16.74
CA GLN A 36 10.24 -23.31 -17.37
C GLN A 36 11.71 -23.24 -16.97
N LEU A 37 12.23 -24.30 -16.36
CA LEU A 37 13.63 -24.37 -15.92
C LEU A 37 14.45 -25.24 -16.86
N ASP A 38 15.55 -24.69 -17.35
CA ASP A 38 16.61 -25.47 -17.96
C ASP A 38 17.43 -26.20 -16.89
N PRO A 39 18.13 -27.29 -17.25
CA PRO A 39 18.97 -28.03 -16.30
C PRO A 39 19.99 -27.12 -15.59
N ALA A 40 20.05 -27.21 -14.27
CA ALA A 40 20.88 -26.44 -13.35
C ALA A 40 20.55 -24.94 -13.24
N ASP A 41 19.49 -24.47 -13.91
CA ASP A 41 19.06 -23.09 -13.88
C ASP A 41 18.35 -22.73 -12.56
N TYR A 42 18.39 -21.46 -12.21
CA TYR A 42 17.69 -20.88 -11.07
C TYR A 42 16.55 -19.99 -11.53
N HIS A 43 15.40 -20.17 -10.92
CA HIS A 43 14.29 -19.24 -11.00
C HIS A 43 14.10 -18.53 -9.67
N ALA A 44 14.12 -17.20 -9.74
CA ALA A 44 13.78 -16.32 -8.63
C ALA A 44 12.30 -15.93 -8.74
N GLY A 45 11.51 -16.40 -7.77
CA GLY A 45 10.09 -16.07 -7.66
C GLY A 45 9.87 -14.72 -6.99
N ARG A 46 8.70 -14.57 -6.34
CA ARG A 46 8.31 -13.31 -5.69
C ARG A 46 9.27 -12.90 -4.56
N VAL A 47 9.57 -11.60 -4.52
CA VAL A 47 10.28 -10.97 -3.39
C VAL A 47 9.29 -10.64 -2.27
N TYR A 48 9.54 -11.21 -1.09
CA TYR A 48 8.80 -10.95 0.14
C TYR A 48 9.47 -9.83 0.92
N ARG A 49 8.64 -8.92 1.47
CA ARG A 49 9.09 -7.82 2.33
C ARG A 49 8.47 -7.99 3.71
N PRO A 50 9.11 -8.78 4.61
CA PRO A 50 8.60 -8.98 5.97
C PRO A 50 8.57 -7.67 6.75
N GLY A 51 7.61 -7.56 7.68
CA GLY A 51 7.45 -6.40 8.55
C GLY A 51 8.48 -6.34 9.68
N SER A 52 8.22 -5.48 10.67
CA SER A 52 9.07 -5.31 11.86
C SER A 52 9.18 -6.57 12.70
N ASP A 53 8.15 -7.41 12.70
CA ASP A 53 8.10 -8.67 13.46
C ASP A 53 8.44 -9.90 12.60
N GLY A 54 8.97 -9.69 11.39
CA GLY A 54 9.22 -10.76 10.42
C GLY A 54 8.00 -11.07 9.57
N GLY A 55 7.94 -12.30 9.09
CA GLY A 55 6.78 -12.80 8.35
C GLY A 55 6.92 -14.29 8.07
N SER A 56 5.81 -14.96 7.83
CA SER A 56 5.83 -16.33 7.31
C SER A 56 5.36 -16.29 5.86
N MET A 57 5.92 -17.18 5.04
CA MET A 57 5.46 -17.39 3.68
C MET A 57 4.85 -18.78 3.54
N HIS A 58 3.86 -18.90 2.65
CA HIS A 58 3.21 -20.17 2.32
C HIS A 58 3.01 -20.21 0.80
N VAL A 59 3.61 -21.21 0.16
CA VAL A 59 3.44 -21.47 -1.27
C VAL A 59 3.29 -22.97 -1.51
N ASP A 60 2.51 -23.34 -2.51
CA ASP A 60 2.56 -24.69 -3.05
C ASP A 60 3.45 -24.69 -4.29
N ILE A 61 4.34 -25.68 -4.39
CA ILE A 61 5.24 -25.84 -5.52
C ILE A 61 5.01 -27.20 -6.13
N GLN A 62 4.84 -27.23 -7.45
CA GLN A 62 4.70 -28.44 -8.25
C GLN A 62 5.68 -28.40 -9.43
N ALA A 63 6.47 -29.45 -9.62
CA ALA A 63 7.47 -29.55 -10.67
C ALA A 63 7.43 -30.92 -11.34
N LYS A 64 7.66 -30.98 -12.65
CA LYS A 64 7.72 -32.25 -13.40
C LYS A 64 8.97 -33.06 -13.09
N ARG A 65 10.06 -32.40 -12.69
CA ARG A 65 11.35 -32.99 -12.29
C ARG A 65 11.79 -32.40 -10.94
N PRO A 66 12.66 -33.10 -10.18
CA PRO A 66 13.14 -32.63 -8.88
C PRO A 66 13.79 -31.24 -8.94
N VAL A 67 13.41 -30.38 -8.01
CA VAL A 67 13.98 -29.06 -7.80
C VAL A 67 14.43 -28.87 -6.36
N THR A 68 15.44 -28.04 -6.16
CA THR A 68 15.83 -27.51 -4.84
C THR A 68 15.14 -26.17 -4.62
N ILE A 69 14.52 -25.97 -3.46
CA ILE A 69 13.83 -24.75 -3.08
C ILE A 69 14.53 -24.14 -1.87
N ALA A 70 14.77 -22.84 -1.88
CA ALA A 70 15.33 -22.12 -0.75
C ALA A 70 14.90 -20.66 -0.74
N MET A 71 15.04 -20.01 0.42
CA MET A 71 14.93 -18.56 0.54
C MET A 71 16.33 -17.96 0.71
N ALA A 72 16.57 -16.81 0.10
CA ALA A 72 17.77 -16.00 0.35
C ALA A 72 17.38 -14.53 0.53
N PHE A 73 18.28 -13.73 1.11
CA PHE A 73 18.09 -12.28 1.10
C PHE A 73 18.16 -11.76 -0.34
N ALA A 74 17.23 -10.86 -0.68
CA ALA A 74 17.13 -10.37 -2.05
C ALA A 74 18.39 -9.58 -2.48
N SER A 75 19.04 -8.87 -1.54
CA SER A 75 20.32 -8.19 -1.79
C SER A 75 21.41 -9.19 -2.16
N ASP A 76 21.56 -10.23 -1.34
CA ASP A 76 22.68 -11.17 -1.44
C ASP A 76 22.54 -12.04 -2.71
N TRP A 77 21.31 -12.38 -3.08
CA TRP A 77 21.01 -13.03 -4.35
C TRP A 77 21.35 -12.13 -5.55
N ASN A 78 20.92 -10.87 -5.54
CA ASN A 78 21.21 -9.92 -6.62
C ASN A 78 22.72 -9.69 -6.79
N ASP A 79 23.45 -9.58 -5.68
CA ASP A 79 24.91 -9.42 -5.68
C ASP A 79 25.59 -10.65 -6.29
N TRP A 80 25.16 -11.85 -5.91
CA TRP A 80 25.69 -13.10 -6.47
C TRP A 80 25.38 -13.28 -7.97
N GLN A 81 24.21 -12.84 -8.44
CA GLN A 81 23.90 -12.88 -9.88
C GLN A 81 24.80 -11.96 -10.71
N GLN A 82 25.19 -10.81 -10.15
CA GLN A 82 26.11 -9.87 -10.81
C GLN A 82 27.57 -10.33 -10.71
N HIS A 83 27.92 -11.03 -9.63
CA HIS A 83 29.26 -11.51 -9.33
C HIS A 83 29.24 -13.01 -8.96
N PRO A 84 29.06 -13.94 -9.91
CA PRO A 84 28.94 -15.37 -9.61
C PRO A 84 30.18 -16.00 -8.98
N GLU A 85 31.35 -15.34 -9.11
CA GLU A 85 32.61 -15.68 -8.46
C GLU A 85 32.63 -15.40 -6.94
N SER A 86 31.69 -14.60 -6.46
CA SER A 86 31.55 -14.27 -5.04
C SER A 86 30.98 -15.44 -4.22
N GLN A 87 30.98 -15.29 -2.89
CA GLN A 87 30.38 -16.28 -2.01
C GLN A 87 28.88 -16.41 -2.29
N ALA A 88 28.40 -17.63 -2.48
CA ALA A 88 26.98 -17.92 -2.66
C ALA A 88 26.15 -17.40 -1.46
N PRO A 89 24.91 -16.95 -1.70
CA PRO A 89 24.08 -16.42 -0.63
C PRO A 89 23.75 -17.50 0.41
N GLU A 90 23.48 -17.07 1.63
CA GLU A 90 23.00 -17.96 2.68
C GLU A 90 21.57 -18.42 2.34
N PHE A 91 21.44 -19.71 2.04
CA PHE A 91 20.15 -20.35 1.80
C PHE A 91 19.47 -20.73 3.12
N ARG A 92 18.23 -20.29 3.28
CA ARG A 92 17.37 -20.58 4.43
C ARG A 92 16.22 -21.48 4.02
N CYS A 93 15.77 -22.32 4.96
CA CYS A 93 14.64 -23.24 4.76
C CYS A 93 14.81 -24.14 3.52
N MET A 94 16.03 -24.59 3.22
CA MET A 94 16.29 -25.34 2.00
C MET A 94 15.56 -26.70 1.99
N ARG A 95 14.97 -27.06 0.85
CA ARG A 95 14.39 -28.39 0.58
C ARG A 95 14.85 -28.88 -0.78
N GLU A 96 15.46 -30.05 -0.80
CA GLU A 96 15.96 -30.70 -2.02
C GLU A 96 14.98 -31.79 -2.49
N HIS A 97 15.14 -32.22 -3.74
CA HIS A 97 14.40 -33.29 -4.39
C HIS A 97 12.88 -33.09 -4.44
N VAL A 98 12.44 -31.84 -4.52
CA VAL A 98 11.01 -31.49 -4.48
C VAL A 98 10.37 -31.66 -5.85
N THR A 99 9.25 -32.38 -5.89
CA THR A 99 8.35 -32.44 -7.06
C THR A 99 6.96 -31.90 -6.74
N SER A 100 6.52 -32.02 -5.49
CA SER A 100 5.28 -31.41 -4.99
C SER A 100 5.42 -31.16 -3.50
N THR A 101 5.23 -29.92 -3.03
CA THR A 101 5.27 -29.60 -1.60
C THR A 101 4.50 -28.34 -1.28
N THR A 102 3.93 -28.28 -0.08
CA THR A 102 3.57 -27.02 0.58
C THR A 102 4.81 -26.53 1.34
N TYR A 103 5.34 -25.40 0.89
CA TYR A 103 6.56 -24.81 1.39
C TYR A 103 6.24 -23.63 2.31
N GLU A 104 6.69 -23.76 3.55
CA GLU A 104 6.60 -22.71 4.55
C GLU A 104 7.98 -22.35 5.06
N CYS A 105 8.26 -21.05 5.18
CA CYS A 105 9.50 -20.54 5.72
C CYS A 105 9.26 -19.27 6.54
N HIS A 106 9.89 -19.20 7.71
CA HIS A 106 9.86 -18.03 8.57
C HIS A 106 10.97 -17.05 8.19
N MET A 107 10.57 -15.82 7.91
CA MET A 107 11.38 -14.74 7.38
C MET A 107 11.78 -13.79 8.50
N PRO A 108 13.06 -13.37 8.54
CA PRO A 108 13.55 -12.45 9.55
C PRO A 108 12.95 -11.05 9.32
N PRO A 109 12.91 -10.20 10.36
CA PRO A 109 12.35 -8.87 10.26
C PRO A 109 13.16 -7.94 9.36
N ASN A 110 12.48 -6.96 8.76
CA ASN A 110 13.07 -5.78 8.09
C ASN A 110 14.00 -6.03 6.89
N ARG A 111 14.18 -7.27 6.42
CA ARG A 111 15.00 -7.58 5.24
C ARG A 111 14.21 -8.32 4.17
N PRO A 112 14.16 -7.81 2.92
CA PRO A 112 13.50 -8.50 1.83
C PRO A 112 14.17 -9.85 1.52
N MET A 113 13.36 -10.86 1.26
CA MET A 113 13.83 -12.19 0.85
C MET A 113 13.19 -12.63 -0.45
N VAL A 114 13.86 -13.51 -1.19
CA VAL A 114 13.42 -14.04 -2.47
C VAL A 114 13.34 -15.57 -2.40
N LEU A 115 12.28 -16.12 -3.01
CA LEU A 115 12.13 -17.55 -3.22
C LEU A 115 12.97 -17.98 -4.42
N LEU A 116 13.83 -18.97 -4.22
CA LEU A 116 14.71 -19.52 -5.23
C LEU A 116 14.35 -20.98 -5.48
N ILE A 117 14.18 -21.32 -6.75
CA ILE A 117 13.90 -22.68 -7.21
C ILE A 117 14.96 -23.05 -8.23
N ARG A 118 15.70 -24.13 -7.98
CA ARG A 118 16.78 -24.59 -8.84
C ARG A 118 16.46 -25.97 -9.41
N ASP A 119 16.65 -26.15 -10.70
CA ASP A 119 16.57 -27.47 -11.29
C ASP A 119 17.78 -28.34 -10.89
N GLU A 120 17.53 -29.54 -10.37
CA GLU A 120 18.60 -30.43 -9.87
C GLU A 120 19.30 -31.21 -10.99
N ARG A 121 18.75 -31.21 -12.20
CA ARG A 121 19.39 -31.88 -13.34
C ARG A 121 20.66 -31.13 -13.69
N THR A 122 21.76 -31.83 -13.79
CA THR A 122 22.97 -31.27 -14.39
C THR A 122 22.82 -31.28 -15.89
N SER A 123 23.12 -30.16 -16.56
CA SER A 123 23.44 -30.22 -17.99
C SER A 123 24.71 -31.06 -18.12
N ASP A 124 24.65 -32.20 -18.81
CA ASP A 124 25.86 -32.98 -19.05
C ASP A 124 26.89 -32.08 -19.74
N ARG A 125 28.01 -31.92 -19.05
CA ARG A 125 28.99 -30.85 -19.20
C ARG A 125 29.50 -30.72 -20.64
N ALA A 126 29.37 -29.53 -21.24
CA ALA A 126 30.37 -29.06 -22.19
C ALA A 126 31.63 -28.63 -21.41
N VAL A 127 32.45 -29.58 -20.97
CA VAL A 127 33.83 -29.29 -20.60
C VAL A 127 34.57 -29.00 -21.91
N PHE A 128 34.77 -27.72 -22.23
CA PHE A 128 35.76 -27.33 -23.24
C PHE A 128 37.15 -27.66 -22.69
N LYS A 129 37.61 -28.89 -22.94
CA LYS A 129 39.03 -29.24 -22.91
C LYS A 129 39.46 -29.58 -24.33
N GLY A 130 40.35 -28.75 -24.86
CA GLY A 130 41.32 -29.18 -25.86
C GLY A 130 40.99 -28.83 -27.31
N ILE A 131 41.95 -28.15 -27.91
CA ILE A 131 42.14 -27.91 -29.33
C ILE A 131 42.01 -29.22 -30.14
N GLY A 132 41.17 -29.19 -31.18
CA GLY A 132 41.30 -29.98 -32.41
C GLY A 132 40.79 -31.42 -32.41
N VAL A 133 39.53 -31.64 -32.83
CA VAL A 133 39.14 -32.80 -33.67
C VAL A 133 37.99 -32.40 -34.62
N VAL A 134 38.21 -32.70 -35.88
CA VAL A 134 37.32 -32.55 -37.05
C VAL A 134 36.45 -33.82 -37.19
N LEU A 135 35.20 -33.64 -37.65
CA LEU A 135 34.20 -34.65 -38.09
C LEU A 135 33.25 -35.27 -37.04
N GLY A 136 31.94 -35.12 -37.31
CA GLY A 136 30.92 -36.13 -36.96
C GLY A 136 29.83 -35.70 -35.96
N ARG A 137 28.62 -35.49 -36.48
CA ARG A 137 27.29 -35.51 -35.82
C ARG A 137 27.28 -35.75 -34.30
N GLY A 138 27.28 -34.69 -33.51
CA GLY A 138 26.83 -34.71 -32.12
C GLY A 138 25.41 -34.15 -32.05
N ALA A 139 24.40 -35.02 -32.00
CA ALA A 139 23.04 -34.57 -31.69
C ALA A 139 23.09 -33.93 -30.30
N ARG A 140 22.88 -32.62 -30.21
CA ARG A 140 22.60 -31.96 -28.93
C ARG A 140 21.38 -32.67 -28.35
N GLN A 141 21.56 -33.40 -27.25
CA GLN A 141 20.44 -34.04 -26.58
C GLN A 141 19.58 -32.93 -26.00
N PHE A 142 18.46 -32.63 -26.66
CA PHE A 142 17.52 -31.62 -26.19
C PHE A 142 16.84 -32.16 -24.94
N ILE A 143 17.30 -31.69 -23.77
CA ILE A 143 16.64 -31.99 -22.51
C ILE A 143 15.45 -31.03 -22.42
N SER A 144 14.23 -31.57 -22.37
CA SER A 144 13.03 -30.75 -22.26
C SER A 144 13.08 -29.90 -20.98
N PRO A 145 12.70 -28.61 -21.02
CA PRO A 145 12.57 -27.79 -19.82
C PRO A 145 11.66 -28.44 -18.76
N ASN A 146 11.92 -28.15 -17.49
CA ASN A 146 11.10 -28.58 -16.38
C ASN A 146 10.10 -27.48 -16.05
N ASP A 147 8.81 -27.76 -16.28
CA ASP A 147 7.75 -26.83 -15.90
C ASP A 147 7.55 -26.90 -14.38
N VAL A 148 7.65 -25.74 -13.74
CA VAL A 148 7.40 -25.54 -12.32
C VAL A 148 6.23 -24.58 -12.16
N THR A 149 5.25 -24.97 -11.36
CA THR A 149 4.13 -24.14 -10.94
C THR A 149 4.29 -23.76 -9.49
N VAL A 150 4.19 -22.47 -9.20
CA VAL A 150 4.19 -21.91 -7.84
C VAL A 150 2.83 -21.27 -7.58
N THR A 151 2.10 -21.76 -6.59
CA THR A 151 0.85 -21.15 -6.12
C THR A 151 1.14 -20.36 -4.86
N TYR A 152 0.94 -19.05 -4.95
CA TYR A 152 1.15 -18.10 -3.88
C TYR A 152 -0.09 -17.93 -3.03
N TYR A 153 0.10 -17.87 -1.71
CA TYR A 153 -0.96 -17.59 -0.76
C TYR A 153 -0.73 -16.25 -0.05
N SER A 154 -1.81 -15.57 0.31
CA SER A 154 -1.80 -14.40 1.17
C SER A 154 -2.49 -14.71 2.49
N TRP A 155 -1.88 -14.29 3.59
CA TRP A 155 -2.51 -14.36 4.91
C TRP A 155 -3.55 -13.26 4.97
N THR A 156 -4.83 -13.63 4.82
CA THR A 156 -5.92 -12.66 4.77
C THR A 156 -7.03 -13.08 5.70
N CYS A 157 -7.82 -12.11 6.10
CA CYS A 157 -9.01 -12.41 6.87
C CYS A 157 -9.99 -13.16 5.95
N VAL A 158 -10.47 -14.32 6.41
CA VAL A 158 -11.46 -15.15 5.71
C VAL A 158 -12.84 -15.10 6.35
N GLN A 159 -12.94 -14.79 7.65
CA GLN A 159 -14.22 -14.61 8.34
C GLN A 159 -14.17 -13.38 9.27
N ASN A 160 -15.31 -12.68 9.36
CA ASN A 160 -15.48 -11.46 10.18
C ASN A 160 -14.61 -10.29 9.70
N CYS A 161 -14.43 -10.21 8.38
CA CYS A 161 -13.51 -9.29 7.69
C CYS A 161 -14.17 -7.97 7.34
N ILE A 162 -14.63 -7.31 8.38
CA ILE A 162 -15.15 -5.96 8.27
C ILE A 162 -13.98 -5.05 7.83
N GLN A 163 -14.18 -4.23 6.80
CA GLN A 163 -13.21 -3.25 6.31
C GLN A 163 -13.65 -1.82 6.69
N PRO A 164 -12.70 -0.87 6.85
CA PRO A 164 -13.05 0.52 7.06
C PRO A 164 -13.76 1.08 5.81
N GLU A 165 -14.96 1.59 5.99
CA GLU A 165 -15.74 2.19 4.91
C GLU A 165 -15.48 3.69 4.87
N PHE A 166 -15.19 4.21 3.67
CA PHE A 166 -14.86 5.61 3.47
C PHE A 166 -15.96 6.31 2.69
N GLN A 167 -16.37 7.47 3.17
CA GLN A 167 -17.41 8.28 2.54
C GLN A 167 -17.00 9.75 2.49
N TRP A 168 -17.57 10.47 1.52
CA TRP A 168 -17.39 11.91 1.39
C TRP A 168 -18.18 12.63 2.48
N PHE A 169 -17.47 13.35 3.34
CA PHE A 169 -18.05 14.15 4.40
C PHE A 169 -17.89 15.63 4.08
N SER A 170 -18.98 16.40 4.23
CA SER A 170 -18.95 17.85 4.05
C SER A 170 -18.44 18.51 5.32
N LEU A 171 -17.25 19.12 5.26
CA LEU A 171 -16.68 19.86 6.39
C LEU A 171 -17.28 21.26 6.50
N VAL A 172 -17.42 21.95 5.37
CA VAL A 172 -18.12 23.24 5.31
C VAL A 172 -18.88 23.36 4.00
N LYS A 173 -20.06 23.97 4.07
CA LYS A 173 -20.83 24.45 2.93
C LYS A 173 -21.49 25.76 3.34
N GLU A 174 -20.92 26.88 2.94
CA GLU A 174 -21.33 28.19 3.42
C GLU A 174 -21.51 29.17 2.27
N LYS A 175 -22.53 30.03 2.38
CA LYS A 175 -22.68 31.25 1.59
C LYS A 175 -22.44 32.46 2.48
N TYR A 176 -21.41 33.25 2.20
CA TYR A 176 -20.99 34.37 3.03
C TYR A 176 -20.81 35.65 2.22
N GLU A 177 -20.88 36.80 2.89
CA GLU A 177 -20.61 38.11 2.27
C GLU A 177 -19.11 38.33 2.15
N LEU A 178 -18.66 38.73 0.95
CA LEU A 178 -17.24 38.94 0.70
C LEU A 178 -16.73 40.15 1.49
N THR A 179 -15.54 39.97 2.08
CA THR A 179 -14.78 41.03 2.74
C THR A 179 -13.35 41.03 2.21
N SER A 180 -12.59 42.09 2.47
CA SER A 180 -11.17 42.18 2.11
C SER A 180 -10.26 41.33 3.00
N VAL A 181 -10.77 40.79 4.11
CA VAL A 181 -10.01 39.99 5.06
C VAL A 181 -10.02 38.52 4.60
N PRO A 182 -8.87 37.81 4.63
CA PRO A 182 -8.80 36.38 4.41
C PRO A 182 -9.79 35.61 5.29
N LYS A 183 -10.57 34.71 4.70
CA LYS A 183 -11.43 33.78 5.46
C LYS A 183 -10.76 32.42 5.56
N ILE A 184 -10.69 31.90 6.79
CA ILE A 184 -9.95 30.68 7.12
C ILE A 184 -10.89 29.64 7.73
N TYR A 185 -10.78 28.39 7.25
CA TYR A 185 -11.53 27.25 7.77
C TYR A 185 -10.56 26.17 8.29
N SER A 186 -10.39 26.09 9.61
CA SER A 186 -9.48 25.15 10.29
C SER A 186 -10.17 23.85 10.71
N LEU A 187 -10.92 23.24 9.79
CA LEU A 187 -11.80 22.10 10.04
C LEU A 187 -11.22 20.74 9.59
N LEU A 188 -10.04 20.74 8.96
CA LEU A 188 -9.46 19.55 8.37
C LEU A 188 -8.28 19.04 9.21
N THR A 189 -8.41 17.83 9.72
CA THR A 189 -7.31 17.07 10.32
C THR A 189 -7.19 15.78 9.51
N PRO A 190 -6.08 15.55 8.78
CA PRO A 190 -5.86 14.32 8.05
C PRO A 190 -5.85 13.11 9.00
N GLU A 191 -6.52 12.03 8.60
CA GLU A 191 -6.60 10.75 9.30
C GLU A 191 -5.66 9.70 8.68
N ARG A 192 -5.21 9.94 7.44
CA ARG A 192 -4.28 9.07 6.70
C ARG A 192 -3.47 9.85 5.68
N ASP A 193 -2.37 9.25 5.24
CA ASP A 193 -1.65 9.72 4.07
C ASP A 193 -2.49 9.56 2.81
N GLY A 194 -2.35 10.51 1.87
CA GLY A 194 -3.11 10.45 0.64
C GLY A 194 -4.60 10.81 0.78
N GLN A 195 -5.04 11.41 1.90
CA GLN A 195 -6.45 11.71 2.10
C GLN A 195 -6.94 12.75 1.09
N GLN A 196 -8.03 12.43 0.40
CA GLN A 196 -8.60 13.29 -0.63
C GLN A 196 -9.47 14.38 -0.01
N VAL A 197 -9.34 15.58 -0.56
CA VAL A 197 -10.05 16.78 -0.18
C VAL A 197 -10.56 17.44 -1.46
N ASN A 198 -11.86 17.71 -1.51
CA ASN A 198 -12.47 18.46 -2.61
C ASN A 198 -12.81 19.87 -2.13
N VAL A 199 -12.40 20.87 -2.91
CA VAL A 199 -12.69 22.27 -2.66
C VAL A 199 -13.49 22.83 -3.83
N ARG A 200 -14.64 23.42 -3.53
CA ARG A 200 -15.49 24.08 -4.52
C ARG A 200 -15.80 25.51 -4.11
N ILE A 201 -15.53 26.44 -5.03
CA ILE A 201 -15.79 27.87 -4.87
C ILE A 201 -16.74 28.35 -5.96
N LYS A 202 -17.63 29.27 -5.59
CA LYS A 202 -18.33 30.17 -6.51
C LYS A 202 -18.33 31.58 -5.93
N ALA A 203 -17.69 32.52 -6.62
CA ALA A 203 -17.52 33.89 -6.19
C ALA A 203 -17.74 34.86 -7.37
N PRO A 204 -18.25 36.07 -7.10
CA PRO A 204 -18.47 37.12 -8.10
C PRO A 204 -17.17 37.84 -8.53
N VAL A 205 -16.05 37.58 -7.86
CA VAL A 205 -14.72 38.16 -8.15
C VAL A 205 -13.66 37.06 -8.11
N PRO A 206 -12.49 37.25 -8.77
CA PRO A 206 -11.40 36.29 -8.71
C PRO A 206 -10.88 36.12 -7.28
N MET A 207 -10.74 34.87 -6.85
CA MET A 207 -10.27 34.48 -5.53
C MET A 207 -9.01 33.63 -5.63
N THR A 208 -8.14 33.78 -4.64
CA THR A 208 -7.08 32.84 -4.31
C THR A 208 -7.54 31.91 -3.20
N ILE A 209 -7.33 30.62 -3.42
CA ILE A 209 -7.74 29.55 -2.50
C ILE A 209 -6.56 28.63 -2.31
N ALA A 210 -6.27 28.27 -1.06
CA ALA A 210 -5.24 27.30 -0.78
C ALA A 210 -5.54 26.51 0.49
N LEU A 211 -5.08 25.27 0.49
CA LEU A 211 -5.00 24.46 1.68
C LEU A 211 -3.58 24.58 2.24
N LEU A 212 -3.49 25.03 3.48
CA LEU A 212 -2.24 25.32 4.15
C LEU A 212 -2.19 24.60 5.51
N PRO A 213 -1.01 24.18 5.98
CA PRO A 213 -0.81 23.87 7.40
C PRO A 213 -1.35 25.02 8.26
N SER A 214 -2.03 24.68 9.36
CA SER A 214 -2.77 25.66 10.16
C SER A 214 -1.87 26.79 10.68
N GLU A 215 -0.62 26.49 11.04
CA GLU A 215 0.38 27.49 11.44
C GLU A 215 0.63 28.55 10.36
N LEU A 216 0.68 28.15 9.09
CA LEU A 216 0.86 29.08 7.97
C LEU A 216 -0.43 29.85 7.67
N ALA A 217 -1.59 29.22 7.86
CA ALA A 217 -2.87 29.90 7.69
C ALA A 217 -3.05 31.01 8.74
N ASP A 218 -2.71 30.74 10.00
CA ASP A 218 -2.78 31.73 11.09
C ASP A 218 -1.85 32.93 10.80
N GLN A 219 -0.63 32.69 10.30
CA GLN A 219 0.26 33.77 9.86
C GLN A 219 -0.32 34.62 8.74
N VAL A 220 -1.07 34.03 7.81
CA VAL A 220 -1.73 34.76 6.71
C VAL A 220 -2.93 35.56 7.22
N TYR A 221 -3.62 35.09 8.26
CA TYR A 221 -4.68 35.85 8.93
C TYR A 221 -4.12 37.12 9.56
N ASP A 222 -3.06 36.98 10.35
CA ASP A 222 -2.44 38.07 11.09
C ASP A 222 -1.71 39.05 10.17
N ASN A 223 -1.08 38.54 9.11
CA ASN A 223 -0.36 39.33 8.13
C ASN A 223 -0.69 38.90 6.69
N PRO A 224 -1.64 39.55 6.01
CA PRO A 224 -2.01 39.23 4.63
C PRO A 224 -0.86 39.30 3.62
N ALA A 225 0.22 40.05 3.89
CA ALA A 225 1.40 40.11 3.02
C ALA A 225 2.17 38.76 2.98
N ALA A 226 2.01 37.91 4.01
CA ALA A 226 2.64 36.59 4.07
C ALA A 226 2.00 35.57 3.09
N LEU A 227 0.83 35.87 2.51
CA LEU A 227 0.08 34.99 1.62
C LEU A 227 0.94 34.43 0.49
N SER A 228 1.72 35.27 -0.20
CA SER A 228 2.58 34.82 -1.30
C SER A 228 3.62 33.78 -0.86
N SER A 229 4.18 33.96 0.33
CA SER A 229 5.18 33.04 0.90
C SER A 229 4.55 31.72 1.37
N ALA A 230 3.36 31.78 1.97
CA ALA A 230 2.62 30.58 2.39
C ALA A 230 2.18 29.76 1.17
N LEU A 231 1.71 30.44 0.12
CA LEU A 231 1.32 29.79 -1.14
C LEU A 231 2.51 29.10 -1.83
N ALA A 232 3.74 29.56 -1.64
CA ALA A 232 4.91 28.88 -2.21
C ALA A 232 5.14 27.49 -1.58
N LYS A 233 4.66 27.27 -0.35
CA LYS A 233 4.87 26.04 0.43
C LYS A 233 3.79 24.97 0.21
N THR A 234 2.73 25.26 -0.54
CA THR A 234 1.66 24.30 -0.85
C THR A 234 1.49 24.10 -2.35
N SER A 235 1.21 22.86 -2.73
CA SER A 235 0.76 22.48 -4.08
C SER A 235 -0.77 22.59 -4.23
N CYS A 236 -1.52 22.50 -3.14
CA CYS A 236 -2.98 22.60 -3.13
C CYS A 236 -3.42 24.07 -3.10
N LYS A 237 -3.34 24.74 -4.26
CA LYS A 237 -3.72 26.14 -4.41
C LYS A 237 -4.29 26.45 -5.79
N GLN A 238 -5.14 27.46 -5.85
CA GLN A 238 -5.74 28.03 -7.05
C GLN A 238 -5.74 29.55 -6.92
N ARG A 239 -5.51 30.28 -8.01
CA ARG A 239 -5.47 31.75 -8.05
C ARG A 239 -6.36 32.27 -9.17
N GLY A 240 -6.97 33.44 -8.99
CA GLY A 240 -7.78 34.07 -10.03
C GLY A 240 -9.09 33.33 -10.33
N VAL A 241 -9.59 32.49 -9.42
CA VAL A 241 -10.73 31.62 -9.70
C VAL A 241 -12.06 32.24 -9.23
N GLN A 242 -13.06 32.23 -10.10
CA GLN A 242 -14.42 32.66 -9.76
C GLN A 242 -15.34 31.47 -9.51
N SER A 243 -15.27 30.43 -10.33
CA SER A 243 -16.04 29.21 -10.14
C SER A 243 -15.15 28.01 -10.48
N LEU A 244 -14.80 27.21 -9.49
CA LEU A 244 -13.95 26.04 -9.66
C LEU A 244 -14.31 24.95 -8.65
N SER A 245 -14.09 23.70 -9.06
CA SER A 245 -14.06 22.53 -8.18
C SER A 245 -12.73 21.83 -8.46
N PHE A 246 -11.94 21.57 -7.43
CA PHE A 246 -10.65 20.89 -7.57
C PHE A 246 -10.37 19.98 -6.38
N ASP A 247 -9.58 18.95 -6.65
CA ASP A 247 -9.21 17.95 -5.66
C ASP A 247 -7.75 18.14 -5.23
N CYS A 248 -7.51 17.86 -3.96
CA CYS A 248 -6.21 17.85 -3.34
C CYS A 248 -6.01 16.60 -2.51
N THR A 249 -4.74 16.34 -2.21
CA THR A 249 -4.31 15.24 -1.37
C THR A 249 -3.55 15.82 -0.18
N VAL A 250 -3.88 15.37 1.03
CA VAL A 250 -3.20 15.77 2.27
C VAL A 250 -2.62 14.56 2.99
N ASN A 251 -1.53 14.78 3.72
CA ASN A 251 -0.86 13.72 4.46
C ASN A 251 -0.96 13.92 5.97
N LEU A 252 -0.81 12.83 6.73
CA LEU A 252 -0.78 12.87 8.19
C LEU A 252 0.38 13.73 8.71
N ALA A 253 1.55 13.62 8.06
CA ALA A 253 2.75 14.36 8.43
C ALA A 253 2.60 15.89 8.33
N ASP A 254 1.69 16.36 7.47
CA ASP A 254 1.44 17.80 7.28
C ASP A 254 0.65 18.41 8.46
N GLY A 255 0.12 17.57 9.36
CA GLY A 255 -0.68 17.99 10.51
C GLY A 255 -2.01 18.64 10.12
N ARG A 256 -2.59 19.42 11.03
CA ARG A 256 -3.88 20.09 10.80
C ARG A 256 -3.80 21.07 9.64
N GLN A 257 -4.75 20.94 8.71
CA GLN A 257 -4.85 21.77 7.52
C GLN A 257 -5.99 22.77 7.62
N SER A 258 -5.77 23.96 7.08
CA SER A 258 -6.72 25.07 7.05
C SER A 258 -6.92 25.55 5.61
N LEU A 259 -8.18 25.72 5.22
CA LEU A 259 -8.53 26.29 3.93
C LEU A 259 -8.53 27.82 4.05
N VAL A 260 -7.67 28.48 3.27
CA VAL A 260 -7.59 29.94 3.19
C VAL A 260 -8.20 30.41 1.90
N VAL A 261 -9.09 31.41 1.98
CA VAL A 261 -9.80 31.99 0.84
C VAL A 261 -9.67 33.51 0.89
N VAL A 262 -9.11 34.09 -0.18
CA VAL A 262 -8.77 35.53 -0.25
C VAL A 262 -9.22 36.10 -1.60
N PRO A 263 -9.88 37.28 -1.64
CA PRO A 263 -10.11 37.98 -2.90
C PRO A 263 -8.82 38.56 -3.48
N ASP A 264 -8.63 38.47 -4.80
CA ASP A 264 -7.43 39.00 -5.47
C ASP A 264 -7.46 40.52 -5.69
N GLY A 265 -8.63 41.15 -5.51
CA GLY A 265 -8.86 42.58 -5.77
C GLY A 265 -8.98 43.43 -4.52
N ALA A 266 -8.43 44.65 -4.55
CA ALA A 266 -8.52 45.61 -3.45
C ALA A 266 -9.95 46.15 -3.21
N LYS A 267 -10.81 46.15 -4.25
CA LYS A 267 -12.24 46.50 -4.13
C LYS A 267 -13.08 45.24 -4.12
N VAL A 268 -13.65 44.92 -2.96
CA VAL A 268 -14.51 43.76 -2.77
C VAL A 268 -15.98 44.19 -2.84
N PRO A 269 -16.79 43.65 -3.77
CA PRO A 269 -18.20 44.01 -3.87
C PRO A 269 -19.01 43.39 -2.73
N HIS A 270 -20.10 44.05 -2.31
CA HIS A 270 -21.10 43.52 -1.37
C HIS A 270 -21.97 42.44 -2.03
N LYS A 271 -21.34 41.34 -2.44
CA LYS A 271 -21.97 40.16 -3.04
C LYS A 271 -21.52 38.91 -2.27
N LYS A 272 -22.31 37.85 -2.37
CA LYS A 272 -22.05 36.60 -1.66
C LYS A 272 -21.15 35.67 -2.46
N ALA A 273 -20.25 34.98 -1.78
CA ALA A 273 -19.50 33.84 -2.29
C ALA A 273 -19.97 32.56 -1.60
N GLU A 274 -19.93 31.45 -2.33
CA GLU A 274 -20.24 30.11 -1.86
C GLU A 274 -18.95 29.29 -1.82
N ILE A 275 -18.66 28.67 -0.69
CA ILE A 275 -17.55 27.74 -0.52
C ILE A 275 -18.08 26.40 -0.01
N GLN A 276 -17.51 25.32 -0.53
CA GLN A 276 -17.74 23.98 -0.06
C GLN A 276 -16.40 23.25 0.05
N LEU A 277 -16.19 22.60 1.19
CA LEU A 277 -15.03 21.76 1.48
C LEU A 277 -15.53 20.38 1.88
N GLN A 278 -15.07 19.36 1.19
CA GLN A 278 -15.39 17.98 1.48
C GLN A 278 -14.10 17.18 1.65
N THR A 279 -14.13 16.14 2.46
CA THR A 279 -13.02 15.20 2.57
C THR A 279 -13.54 13.79 2.73
N VAL A 280 -12.72 12.82 2.36
CA VAL A 280 -13.02 11.42 2.58
C VAL A 280 -12.68 11.08 4.03
N LYS A 281 -13.70 10.76 4.83
CA LYS A 281 -13.54 10.27 6.21
C LYS A 281 -13.97 8.83 6.31
N CYS A 282 -13.45 8.14 7.32
CA CYS A 282 -13.99 6.86 7.68
C CYS A 282 -15.40 7.02 8.28
N ALA A 283 -16.37 6.29 7.74
CA ALA A 283 -17.77 6.31 8.16
C ALA A 283 -18.13 5.10 9.04
N ALA A 284 -17.53 3.94 8.77
CA ALA A 284 -17.75 2.72 9.55
C ALA A 284 -16.45 1.94 9.70
N ASN A 285 -16.33 1.24 10.84
CA ASN A 285 -15.22 0.33 11.14
C ASN A 285 -13.85 1.02 11.20
N CYS A 286 -13.84 2.26 11.70
CA CYS A 286 -12.67 3.13 11.73
C CYS A 286 -11.61 2.70 12.74
N ASP A 287 -11.99 1.89 13.73
CA ASP A 287 -11.08 1.26 14.69
C ASP A 287 -10.05 0.35 14.00
N LEU A 288 -10.31 -0.05 12.76
CA LEU A 288 -9.42 -0.84 11.94
C LEU A 288 -8.24 -0.06 11.36
N LEU A 289 -8.25 1.27 11.43
CA LEU A 289 -7.16 2.11 10.92
C LEU A 289 -6.01 2.26 11.92
N ASN A 290 -6.25 1.94 13.19
CA ASN A 290 -5.31 2.12 14.29
C ASN A 290 -4.71 0.79 14.79
N LYS A 291 -4.83 -0.29 14.01
CA LYS A 291 -4.24 -1.61 14.29
C LYS A 291 -3.26 -1.97 13.19
#